data_AF-A0AAU0NZI2-F1
#
_entry.id   AF-A0AAU0NZI2-F1
#
_cell.length_a   1.000
_cell.length_b   1.000
_cell.length_c   1.000
_cell.angle_alpha   90.00
_cell.angle_beta   90.00
_cell.angle_gamma   90.00
#
_symmetry.space_group_name_H-M   'P 1'
#
loop_
_entity.id
_entity.type
_entity.pdbx_description
1 polymer ?
#
loop_
_entity_poly.entity_id
_entity_poly.type
_entity_poly.pdbx_seq_one_letter_code
_entity_poly.pdbx_strand_id
1 'polypeptide(L)'
;MKNNDGLEIIKRANELIKQTEKEALEIIKKRELIKSKIVDKSIEIDFIVNCLTKKRYDDLTYNEKLFVNDIFENATKEDLQVLKDKYFIDLEDLKAIFLSSPYSENIRVISRKKQQKNHI
;
A
#
# COMPACT_ATOMS: atom_id res chain seq x y z
N MET A 1 -45.69 26.33 3.93
CA MET A 1 -44.81 25.28 4.51
C MET A 1 -43.53 25.16 3.66
N LYS A 2 -42.64 26.17 3.65
CA LYS A 2 -41.36 26.13 2.88
C LYS A 2 -40.10 26.37 3.72
N ASN A 3 -40.24 26.71 5.01
CA ASN A 3 -39.12 27.13 5.87
C ASN A 3 -38.55 26.00 6.74
N ASN A 4 -39.24 24.85 6.86
CA ASN A 4 -38.78 23.73 7.69
C ASN A 4 -37.70 22.90 7.00
N ASP A 5 -37.83 22.68 5.69
CA ASP A 5 -36.91 21.84 4.91
C ASP A 5 -35.50 22.45 4.84
N GLY A 6 -35.40 23.77 4.71
CA GLY A 6 -34.11 24.47 4.70
C GLY A 6 -33.36 24.37 6.04
N LEU A 7 -34.10 24.38 7.15
CA LEU A 7 -33.52 24.26 8.50
C LEU A 7 -32.99 22.84 8.75
N GLU A 8 -33.67 21.84 8.21
CA GLU A 8 -33.30 20.43 8.33
C GLU A 8 -32.05 20.09 7.49
N ILE A 9 -31.92 20.70 6.30
CA ILE A 9 -30.72 20.59 5.45
C ILE A 9 -29.49 21.18 6.15
N ILE A 10 -29.63 22.35 6.78
CA ILE A 10 -28.54 23.01 7.52
C ILE A 10 -28.10 22.16 8.72
N LYS A 11 -29.03 21.52 9.43
CA LYS A 11 -28.69 20.58 10.52
C LYS A 11 -27.87 19.39 10.04
N ARG A 12 -28.30 18.73 8.95
CA ARG A 12 -27.55 17.60 8.37
C ARG A 12 -26.16 17.99 7.90
N ALA A 13 -26.01 19.16 7.26
CA ALA A 13 -24.70 19.65 6.83
C ALA A 13 -23.74 19.85 8.01
N ASN A 14 -24.22 20.40 9.12
CA ASN A 14 -23.41 20.60 10.32
C ASN A 14 -23.00 19.29 11.01
N GLU A 15 -23.87 18.27 10.99
CA GLU A 15 -23.52 16.93 11.51
C GLU A 15 -22.43 16.26 10.67
N LEU A 16 -22.52 16.38 9.33
CA LEU A 16 -21.50 15.86 8.42
C LEU A 16 -20.15 16.56 8.64
N ILE A 17 -20.14 17.89 8.77
CA ILE A 17 -18.91 18.66 9.04
C ILE A 17 -18.25 18.18 10.35
N LYS A 18 -19.02 18.08 11.44
CA LYS A 18 -18.50 17.59 12.73
C LYS A 18 -17.93 16.17 12.63
N GLN A 19 -18.57 15.31 11.85
CA GLN A 19 -18.11 13.95 11.66
C GLN A 19 -16.79 13.91 10.88
N THR A 20 -16.68 14.70 9.81
CA THR A 20 -15.44 14.86 9.04
C THR A 20 -14.30 15.43 9.89
N GLU A 21 -14.58 16.42 10.75
CA GLU A 21 -13.59 16.97 11.67
C GLU A 21 -13.06 15.93 12.67
N LYS A 22 -13.96 15.10 13.20
CA LYS A 22 -13.60 14.01 14.11
C LYS A 22 -12.72 12.96 13.42
N GLU A 23 -13.09 12.56 12.20
CA GLU A 23 -12.33 11.59 11.41
C GLU A 23 -10.94 12.12 11.06
N ALA A 24 -10.83 13.40 10.66
CA ALA A 24 -9.55 14.05 10.41
C ALA A 24 -8.65 14.07 11.65
N LEU A 25 -9.22 14.34 12.83
CA LEU A 25 -8.47 14.34 14.09
C LEU A 25 -7.94 12.95 14.47
N GLU A 26 -8.73 11.90 14.24
CA GLU A 26 -8.29 10.50 14.45
C GLU A 26 -7.17 10.10 13.50
N ILE A 27 -7.23 10.55 12.24
CA ILE A 27 -6.17 10.32 11.25
C ILE A 27 -4.86 10.98 11.69
N ILE A 28 -4.90 12.21 12.20
CA ILE A 28 -3.71 12.93 12.70
C ILE A 28 -3.07 12.16 13.86
N LYS A 29 -3.86 11.72 14.85
CA LYS A 29 -3.35 10.95 16.00
C LYS A 29 -2.75 9.60 15.60
N LYS A 30 -3.38 8.89 14.65
CA LYS A 30 -2.83 7.63 14.10
C LYS A 30 -1.48 7.88 13.42
N ARG A 31 -1.34 8.99 12.69
CA ARG A 31 -0.06 9.37 12.04
C ARG A 31 1.03 9.67 13.05
N GLU A 32 0.74 10.39 14.14
CA GLU A 32 1.73 10.67 15.20
C GLU A 32 2.20 9.40 15.91
N LEU A 33 1.27 8.50 16.25
CA LEU A 33 1.59 7.20 16.87
C LEU A 33 2.42 6.30 15.95
N ILE A 34 2.17 6.37 14.64
CA ILE A 34 2.97 5.64 13.64
C ILE A 34 4.37 6.25 13.55
N LYS A 35 4.49 7.57 13.44
CA LYS A 35 5.80 8.28 13.40
C LYS A 35 6.66 7.93 14.61
N SER A 36 6.10 7.91 15.82
CA SER A 36 6.86 7.57 17.02
C SER A 36 7.36 6.13 17.04
N LYS A 37 6.61 5.18 16.44
CA LYS A 37 7.00 3.76 16.35
C LYS A 37 8.03 3.44 15.27
N ILE A 38 8.21 4.33 14.28
CA ILE A 38 9.14 4.11 13.15
C ILE A 38 10.56 4.54 13.50
N VAL A 39 10.72 5.55 14.35
CA VAL A 39 12.03 6.08 14.78
C VAL A 39 12.88 5.00 15.47
N ASP A 40 12.28 3.94 16.01
CA ASP A 40 13.00 2.87 16.74
C ASP A 40 13.50 1.69 15.88
N LYS A 41 13.19 1.60 14.58
CA LYS A 41 13.68 0.52 13.69
C LYS A 41 14.05 1.08 12.32
N SER A 42 15.24 1.69 12.25
CA SER A 42 15.75 2.42 11.08
C SER A 42 16.09 1.50 9.90
N ILE A 43 15.09 1.08 9.14
CA ILE A 43 15.27 0.99 7.69
C ILE A 43 15.14 2.43 7.19
N GLU A 44 16.22 2.98 6.63
CA GLU A 44 16.21 4.33 6.09
C GLU A 44 15.11 4.45 5.03
N ILE A 45 14.28 5.48 5.14
CA ILE A 45 13.18 5.74 4.19
C ILE A 45 13.73 5.79 2.76
N ASP A 46 14.92 6.37 2.60
CA ASP A 46 15.64 6.47 1.33
C ASP A 46 15.96 5.10 0.74
N PHE A 47 16.26 4.08 1.57
CA PHE A 47 16.47 2.72 1.10
C PHE A 47 15.19 2.14 0.48
N ILE A 48 14.04 2.29 1.14
CA ILE A 48 12.76 1.75 0.66
C ILE A 48 12.37 2.43 -0.66
N VAL A 49 12.44 3.76 -0.70
CA VAL A 49 12.07 4.53 -1.89
C VAL A 49 13.03 4.24 -3.04
N ASN A 50 14.34 4.26 -2.80
CA ASN A 50 15.33 4.00 -3.84
C ASN A 50 15.23 2.55 -4.36
N CYS A 51 14.92 1.58 -3.51
CA CYS A 51 14.71 0.19 -3.91
C CYS A 51 13.50 0.05 -4.84
N LEU A 52 12.34 0.56 -4.40
CA LEU A 52 11.07 0.32 -5.05
C LEU A 52 10.83 1.19 -6.30
N THR A 53 11.66 2.21 -6.53
CA THR A 53 11.62 3.05 -7.74
C THR A 53 12.45 2.53 -8.92
N LYS A 54 13.27 1.48 -8.72
CA LYS A 54 14.11 0.91 -9.79
C LYS A 54 13.34 0.12 -10.84
N LYS A 55 12.11 -0.33 -10.55
CA LYS A 55 11.15 -1.00 -11.46
C LYS A 55 11.61 -2.32 -12.11
N ARG A 56 12.90 -2.64 -12.11
CA ARG A 56 13.48 -3.90 -12.60
C ARG A 56 14.22 -4.61 -11.48
N TYR A 57 13.96 -5.91 -11.35
CA TYR A 57 14.61 -6.75 -10.35
C TYR A 57 16.14 -6.82 -10.50
N ASP A 58 16.65 -6.80 -11.73
CA ASP A 58 18.10 -6.89 -12.00
C ASP A 58 18.86 -5.64 -11.56
N ASP A 59 18.18 -4.49 -11.49
CA ASP A 59 18.78 -3.22 -11.09
C ASP A 59 18.92 -3.12 -9.55
N LEU A 60 18.32 -4.05 -8.80
CA LEU A 60 18.42 -4.11 -7.34
C LEU A 60 19.79 -4.64 -6.89
N THR A 61 20.34 -4.01 -5.86
CA THR A 61 21.48 -4.54 -5.10
C THR A 61 21.09 -5.79 -4.31
N TYR A 62 22.06 -6.52 -3.77
CA TYR A 62 21.81 -7.72 -2.97
C TYR A 62 20.85 -7.48 -1.80
N ASN A 63 21.05 -6.40 -1.03
CA ASN A 63 20.20 -6.08 0.14
C ASN A 63 18.79 -5.67 -0.29
N GLU A 64 18.67 -4.95 -1.40
CA GLU A 64 17.37 -4.56 -1.97
C GLU A 64 16.59 -5.79 -2.47
N LYS A 65 17.28 -6.77 -3.08
CA LYS A 65 16.68 -8.05 -3.47
C LYS A 65 16.17 -8.82 -2.26
N LEU A 66 16.92 -8.87 -1.16
CA LEU A 66 16.46 -9.50 0.09
C LEU A 66 15.17 -8.86 0.61
N PHE A 67 15.13 -7.52 0.64
CA PHE A 67 13.94 -6.77 1.08
C PHE A 67 12.72 -7.02 0.18
N VAL A 68 12.90 -6.96 -1.13
CA VAL A 68 11.81 -7.16 -2.09
C VAL A 68 11.31 -8.60 -2.09
N ASN A 69 12.20 -9.59 -1.96
CA ASN A 69 11.82 -10.99 -1.85
C ASN A 69 10.99 -11.23 -0.58
N ASP A 70 11.37 -10.63 0.54
CA ASP A 70 10.59 -10.69 1.78
C ASP A 70 9.19 -10.09 1.60
N ILE A 71 9.07 -8.97 0.88
CA ILE A 71 7.76 -8.42 0.51
C ILE A 71 6.95 -9.42 -0.32
N PHE A 72 7.56 -10.08 -1.31
CA PHE A 72 6.84 -11.02 -2.18
C PHE A 72 6.36 -12.27 -1.46
N GLU A 73 7.13 -12.74 -0.48
CA GLU A 73 6.82 -13.96 0.26
C GLU A 73 5.89 -13.72 1.43
N ASN A 74 6.07 -12.59 2.13
CA ASN A 74 5.52 -12.41 3.47
C ASN A 74 4.63 -11.17 3.63
N ALA A 75 4.61 -10.22 2.68
CA ALA A 75 3.83 -9.00 2.87
C ALA A 75 2.31 -9.26 2.85
N THR A 76 1.64 -8.66 3.82
CA THR A 76 0.18 -8.63 3.90
C THR A 76 -0.40 -7.47 3.08
N LYS A 77 -1.73 -7.43 2.94
CA LYS A 77 -2.40 -6.29 2.28
C LYS A 77 -2.18 -4.99 3.04
N GLU A 78 -2.14 -5.07 4.37
CA GLU A 78 -1.88 -3.96 5.26
C GLU A 78 -0.47 -3.40 5.03
N ASP A 79 0.53 -4.27 4.84
CA ASP A 79 1.91 -3.85 4.54
C ASP A 79 2.00 -3.13 3.20
N LEU A 80 1.32 -3.64 2.16
CA LEU A 80 1.25 -2.98 0.85
C LEU A 80 0.55 -1.62 0.93
N GLN A 81 -0.48 -1.50 1.77
CA GLN A 81 -1.16 -0.23 2.01
C GLN A 81 -0.24 0.77 2.72
N VAL A 82 0.61 0.31 3.64
CA VAL A 82 1.65 1.15 4.25
C VAL A 82 2.67 1.60 3.20
N LEU A 83 3.13 0.73 2.30
CA LEU A 83 4.02 1.12 1.20
C LEU A 83 3.43 2.24 0.34
N LYS A 84 2.15 2.12 0.00
CA LYS A 84 1.42 3.12 -0.78
C LYS A 84 1.22 4.44 -0.02
N ASP A 85 0.69 4.38 1.20
CA ASP A 85 0.21 5.59 1.90
C ASP A 85 1.31 6.32 2.66
N LYS A 86 2.30 5.59 3.17
CA LYS A 86 3.37 6.15 4.01
C LYS A 86 4.61 6.51 3.19
N TYR A 87 4.97 5.66 2.23
CA TYR A 87 6.18 5.81 1.44
C TYR A 87 5.90 6.28 0.00
N PHE A 88 4.62 6.54 -0.32
CA PHE A 88 4.17 7.02 -1.64
C PHE A 88 4.65 6.13 -2.80
N ILE A 89 4.81 4.83 -2.54
CA ILE A 89 5.24 3.88 -3.55
C ILE A 89 4.06 3.58 -4.48
N ASP A 90 4.30 3.68 -5.79
CA ASP A 90 3.38 3.16 -6.77
C ASP A 90 3.42 1.64 -6.76
N LEU A 91 2.28 1.00 -6.48
CA LEU A 91 2.20 -0.47 -6.49
C LEU A 91 2.45 -1.04 -7.89
N GLU A 92 2.28 -0.25 -8.96
CA GLU A 92 2.68 -0.68 -10.30
C GLU A 92 4.20 -0.78 -10.44
N ASP A 93 4.99 0.00 -9.70
CA ASP A 93 6.45 -0.12 -9.68
C ASP A 93 6.89 -1.39 -8.95
N LEU A 94 6.27 -1.69 -7.80
CA LEU A 94 6.50 -2.96 -7.09
C LEU A 94 6.11 -4.17 -7.97
N LYS A 95 5.00 -4.05 -8.71
CA LYS A 95 4.56 -5.08 -9.65
C LYS A 95 5.50 -5.21 -10.85
N ALA A 96 6.10 -4.12 -11.35
CA ALA A 96 7.11 -4.18 -12.40
C ALA A 96 8.37 -4.93 -11.93
N ILE A 97 8.80 -4.68 -10.69
CA ILE A 97 9.88 -5.43 -10.05
C ILE A 97 9.50 -6.92 -9.93
N PHE A 98 8.27 -7.22 -9.49
CA PHE A 98 7.81 -8.62 -9.43
C PHE A 98 7.83 -9.30 -10.80
N LEU A 99 7.29 -8.65 -11.83
CA LEU A 99 7.19 -9.18 -13.20
C LEU A 99 8.55 -9.37 -13.89
N SER A 100 9.56 -8.63 -13.47
CA SER A 100 10.95 -8.80 -13.92
C SER A 100 11.76 -9.74 -13.03
N SER A 101 11.19 -10.21 -11.92
CA SER A 101 11.85 -11.16 -11.03
C SER A 101 11.59 -12.62 -11.43
N PRO A 102 12.47 -13.56 -11.01
CA PRO A 102 12.24 -15.00 -11.17
C PRO A 102 10.93 -15.51 -10.54
N TYR A 103 10.35 -14.80 -9.55
CA TYR A 103 9.08 -15.18 -8.93
C TYR A 103 7.92 -15.15 -9.94
N SER A 104 7.97 -14.28 -10.94
CA SER A 104 6.93 -14.19 -11.95
C SER A 104 6.88 -15.42 -12.86
N GLU A 105 8.02 -16.06 -13.12
CA GLU A 105 8.11 -17.28 -13.92
C GLU A 105 7.41 -18.44 -13.22
N ASN A 106 7.55 -18.55 -11.90
CA ASN A 106 6.90 -19.58 -11.10
C ASN A 106 5.36 -19.51 -11.21
N ILE A 107 4.76 -18.31 -11.20
CA ILE A 107 3.31 -18.15 -11.40
C ILE A 107 2.90 -18.59 -12.81
N ARG A 108 3.66 -18.19 -13.85
CA ARG A 108 3.37 -18.60 -15.25
C ARG A 108 3.45 -20.12 -15.43
N VAL A 109 4.38 -20.78 -14.75
CA VAL A 109 4.52 -22.25 -14.79
C VAL A 109 3.32 -22.92 -14.10
N ILE A 110 2.89 -22.42 -12.94
CA ILE A 110 1.72 -22.95 -12.22
C ILE A 110 0.43 -22.75 -13.03
N SER A 111 0.24 -21.59 -13.65
CA SER A 111 -0.95 -21.30 -14.47
C SER A 111 -1.03 -22.19 -15.71
N ARG A 112 0.10 -22.42 -16.41
CA ARG A 112 0.18 -23.34 -17.55
C ARG A 112 -0.15 -24.79 -17.17
N LYS A 113 0.34 -25.26 -16.02
CA LYS A 113 0.04 -26.62 -15.52
C LYS A 113 -1.44 -26.79 -15.14
N LYS A 114 -2.10 -25.75 -14.62
CA LYS A 114 -3.55 -25.79 -14.34
C LYS A 114 -4.39 -25.84 -15.62
N GLN A 115 -4.01 -25.11 -16.67
CA GLN A 115 -4.71 -25.16 -17.96
C GLN A 115 -4.60 -26.52 -18.64
N GLN A 116 -3.46 -27.22 -18.53
CA GLN A 116 -3.32 -28.58 -19.06
C GLN A 116 -4.14 -29.62 -18.26
N LYS A 117 -4.33 -29.43 -16.95
CA LYS A 117 -5.17 -30.32 -16.13
C LYS A 117 -6.68 -30.18 -16.37
N ASN A 118 -7.14 -29.05 -16.90
CA ASN A 118 -8.56 -28.81 -17.18
C ASN A 118 -9.00 -29.27 -18.59
N HIS A 119 -8.10 -29.88 -19.36
CA HIS A 119 -8.36 -30.43 -20.70
C HIS A 119 -8.26 -31.96 -20.76
N ILE A 120 -8.36 -32.64 -19.61
CA ILE A 120 -8.49 -34.10 -19.50
C ILE A 120 -9.84 -34.42 -18.87
#